data_AF-A0A6J8D6M7-F1
#
_entry.id   AF-A0A6J8D6M7-F1
#
_cell.length_a   1.000
_cell.length_b   1.000
_cell.length_c   1.000
_cell.angle_alpha   90.00
_cell.angle_beta   90.00
_cell.angle_gamma   90.00
#
_symmetry.space_group_name_H-M   'P 1'
#
loop_
_entity.id
_entity.type
_entity.pdbx_description
1 polymer ?
#
loop_
_entity_poly.entity_id
_entity_poly.type
_entity_poly.pdbx_seq_one_letter_code
_entity_poly.pdbx_strand_id
1 'polypeptide(L)'
;MDFSENFNCKYEKEIQSVHFGASQRSISLHTGLVYHQNKVLFSFCSISDCKQHNPAAIWAHLTPVLRKIKEKIGTIDTVYFVSDGPTTQYRNKQNFYLLCTYFFTIGLKVGNWNFLEAGHGKGAADGIGAAVKRTADRVIANGQDVTDAKSFRQVLNDSNTSVQLFLVEDEDVDAMNKLIPDSLKPIPQTMKIHQEQHNLIVQSRHVSCFCKKPEPCDCFGVSEFQFDKSNATNIQSDSLDQSVIGKWCIVTYDNKPYPGIIQDIDANECEVEVMHRIGENRFYWPMVQDIVWYHHSNFVTLIDSPTKVGSRHYEVDKKVWKRVKDDLGI
;
A
#
# COMPACT_ATOMS: atom_id res chain seq x y z
N MET A 1 -9.93 -11.28 5.74
CA MET A 1 -8.99 -10.80 6.77
C MET A 1 -9.77 -9.92 7.71
N ASP A 2 -9.39 -9.91 8.98
CA ASP A 2 -10.01 -9.03 9.95
C ASP A 2 -9.12 -8.76 11.18
N PHE A 3 -9.42 -7.70 11.93
CA PHE A 3 -8.92 -7.53 13.28
C PHE A 3 -9.67 -8.47 14.21
N SER A 4 -8.92 -9.39 14.83
CA SER A 4 -9.42 -10.07 16.00
C SER A 4 -9.51 -9.07 17.16
N GLU A 5 -10.43 -9.30 18.11
CA GLU A 5 -10.46 -8.54 19.37
C GLU A 5 -9.05 -8.45 19.98
N ASN A 6 -8.73 -7.35 20.64
CA ASN A 6 -7.41 -7.17 21.24
C ASN A 6 -7.12 -8.28 22.27
N PHE A 7 -5.86 -8.70 22.34
CA PHE A 7 -5.43 -9.62 23.37
C PHE A 7 -4.95 -8.82 24.59
N ASN A 8 -5.50 -9.10 25.77
CA ASN A 8 -5.00 -8.52 27.01
C ASN A 8 -3.77 -9.29 27.44
N CYS A 9 -2.65 -8.59 27.59
CA CYS A 9 -1.41 -9.12 28.13
C CYS A 9 -1.62 -9.60 29.56
N LYS A 10 -1.02 -10.74 29.91
CA LYS A 10 -1.18 -11.39 31.22
C LYS A 10 0.17 -11.90 31.71
N TYR A 11 0.32 -11.91 33.03
CA TYR A 11 1.45 -12.51 33.73
C TYR A 11 1.05 -13.89 34.26
N GLU A 12 2.00 -14.80 34.46
CA GLU A 12 1.74 -16.08 35.13
C GLU A 12 1.21 -15.84 36.55
N LYS A 13 1.85 -14.95 37.30
CA LYS A 13 1.39 -14.49 38.61
C LYS A 13 1.01 -13.03 38.54
N GLU A 14 -0.29 -12.76 38.46
CA GLU A 14 -0.80 -11.41 38.60
C GLU A 14 -0.51 -10.88 40.01
N ILE A 15 0.31 -9.84 40.09
CA ILE A 15 0.53 -9.08 41.32
C ILE A 15 -0.79 -8.38 41.68
N GLN A 16 -1.17 -8.36 42.96
CA GLN A 16 -2.41 -7.73 43.44
C GLN A 16 -2.64 -6.30 42.89
N SER A 17 -1.58 -5.55 42.62
CA SER A 17 -1.64 -4.19 42.04
C SER A 17 -2.18 -4.13 40.60
N VAL A 18 -2.03 -5.20 39.80
CA VAL A 18 -2.56 -5.29 38.43
C VAL A 18 -4.06 -5.55 38.45
N HIS A 19 -4.56 -6.27 39.45
CA HIS A 19 -5.97 -6.58 39.62
C HIS A 19 -6.83 -5.36 40.02
N PHE A 20 -6.23 -4.34 40.66
CA PHE A 20 -6.97 -3.22 41.27
C PHE A 20 -6.71 -1.83 40.66
N GLY A 21 -5.93 -1.67 39.58
CA GLY A 21 -5.73 -0.32 39.02
C GLY A 21 -4.79 -0.10 37.84
N ALA A 22 -4.10 -1.12 37.32
CA ALA A 22 -3.32 -0.95 36.09
C ALA A 22 -4.19 -1.24 34.86
N SER A 23 -4.23 -0.33 33.88
CA SER A 23 -4.75 -0.64 32.54
C SER A 23 -3.98 -1.85 32.01
N GLN A 24 -4.65 -3.01 31.89
CA GLN A 24 -4.03 -4.18 31.28
C GLN A 24 -3.58 -3.78 29.88
N ARG A 25 -2.27 -3.86 29.64
CA ARG A 25 -1.72 -3.64 28.30
C ARG A 25 -2.38 -4.63 27.37
N SER A 26 -2.80 -4.17 26.19
CA SER A 26 -3.44 -5.02 25.21
C SER A 26 -2.84 -4.75 23.85
N ILE A 27 -2.83 -5.79 23.02
CA ILE A 27 -2.19 -5.79 21.71
C ILE A 27 -3.24 -6.06 20.63
N SER A 28 -3.05 -5.45 19.46
CA SER A 28 -3.89 -5.65 18.29
C SER A 28 -3.42 -6.86 17.49
N LEU A 29 -4.37 -7.63 16.98
CA LEU A 29 -4.13 -8.81 16.15
C LEU A 29 -4.91 -8.67 14.84
N HIS A 30 -4.22 -8.46 13.74
CA HIS A 30 -4.84 -8.50 12.41
C HIS A 30 -4.51 -9.83 11.73
N THR A 31 -5.55 -10.56 11.34
CA THR A 31 -5.47 -11.98 10.97
C THR A 31 -6.11 -12.26 9.62
N GLY A 32 -5.63 -13.29 8.95
CA GLY A 32 -6.20 -13.68 7.67
C GLY A 32 -5.53 -14.88 7.03
N LEU A 33 -6.06 -15.26 5.86
CA LEU A 33 -5.50 -16.31 5.02
C LEU A 33 -5.15 -15.71 3.67
N VAL A 34 -4.02 -16.17 3.15
CA VAL A 34 -3.62 -15.92 1.78
C VAL A 34 -3.92 -17.16 0.95
N TYR A 35 -4.64 -16.97 -0.14
CA TYR A 35 -4.89 -18.01 -1.14
C TYR A 35 -4.10 -17.72 -2.41
N HIS A 36 -3.54 -18.76 -3.01
CA HIS A 36 -2.91 -18.70 -4.33
C HIS A 36 -3.32 -19.95 -5.11
N GLN A 37 -3.83 -19.78 -6.33
CA GLN A 37 -4.29 -20.88 -7.19
C GLN A 37 -5.24 -21.86 -6.47
N ASN A 38 -6.26 -21.31 -5.78
CA ASN A 38 -7.26 -22.05 -4.99
C ASN A 38 -6.71 -22.88 -3.81
N LYS A 39 -5.45 -22.70 -3.43
CA LYS A 39 -4.84 -23.32 -2.26
C LYS A 39 -4.51 -22.28 -1.21
N VAL A 40 -4.61 -22.66 0.06
CA VAL A 40 -4.11 -21.84 1.15
C VAL A 40 -2.58 -21.80 1.04
N LEU A 41 -2.02 -20.61 0.84
CA LEU A 41 -0.58 -20.40 0.81
C LEU A 41 -0.03 -20.32 2.24
N PHE A 42 -0.66 -19.51 3.09
CA PHE A 42 -0.45 -19.48 4.53
C PHE A 42 -1.57 -18.70 5.25
N SER A 43 -1.76 -19.01 6.54
CA SER A 43 -2.47 -18.14 7.49
C SER A 43 -1.48 -17.17 8.14
N PHE A 44 -1.92 -15.96 8.45
CA PHE A 44 -1.09 -14.97 9.13
C PHE A 44 -1.76 -14.34 10.34
N CYS A 45 -0.93 -13.84 11.23
CA CYS A 45 -1.28 -12.94 12.34
C CYS A 45 -0.21 -11.84 12.41
N SER A 46 -0.59 -10.62 12.08
CA SER A 46 0.24 -9.44 12.34
C SER A 46 -0.15 -8.83 13.69
N ILE A 47 0.86 -8.54 14.50
CA ILE A 47 0.75 -8.24 15.93
C ILE A 47 1.35 -6.85 16.17
N SER A 48 0.68 -6.00 16.94
CA SER A 48 1.18 -4.68 17.32
C SER A 48 0.74 -4.28 18.72
N ASP A 49 1.56 -3.51 19.41
CA ASP A 49 1.16 -2.76 20.61
C ASP A 49 0.26 -1.56 20.27
N CYS A 50 0.29 -1.11 19.01
CA CYS A 50 -0.59 -0.08 18.48
C CYS A 50 -2.05 -0.57 18.49
N LYS A 51 -2.94 0.19 19.13
CA LYS A 51 -4.38 -0.15 19.23
C LYS A 51 -5.24 0.47 18.12
N GLN A 52 -4.61 1.16 17.16
CA GLN A 52 -5.32 1.78 16.05
C GLN A 52 -5.81 0.71 15.08
N HIS A 53 -7.06 0.81 14.64
CA HIS A 53 -7.65 -0.03 13.59
C HIS A 53 -8.06 0.79 12.36
N ASN A 54 -7.49 1.99 12.22
CA ASN A 54 -7.74 2.87 11.09
C ASN A 54 -7.05 2.34 9.82
N PRO A 55 -7.32 2.94 8.65
CA PRO A 55 -6.68 2.55 7.38
C PRO A 55 -5.16 2.52 7.42
N ALA A 56 -4.51 3.48 8.07
CA ALA A 56 -3.06 3.49 8.20
C ALA A 56 -2.56 2.22 8.92
N ALA A 57 -3.18 1.86 10.03
CA ALA A 57 -2.86 0.63 10.75
C ALA A 57 -3.13 -0.62 9.90
N ILE A 58 -4.25 -0.67 9.17
CA ILE A 58 -4.54 -1.78 8.24
C ILE A 58 -3.40 -1.97 7.24
N TRP A 59 -2.94 -0.90 6.60
CA TRP A 59 -1.87 -0.98 5.61
C TRP A 59 -0.51 -1.28 6.24
N ALA A 60 -0.22 -0.79 7.44
CA ALA A 60 0.96 -1.18 8.19
C ALA A 60 0.96 -2.68 8.49
N HIS A 61 -0.19 -3.24 8.89
CA HIS A 61 -0.39 -4.67 9.11
C HIS A 61 -0.31 -5.50 7.81
N LEU A 62 -0.81 -4.99 6.69
CA LEU A 62 -0.80 -5.70 5.40
C LEU A 62 0.55 -5.67 4.70
N THR A 63 1.35 -4.61 4.88
CA THR A 63 2.64 -4.43 4.21
C THR A 63 3.60 -5.62 4.36
N PRO A 64 3.91 -6.11 5.58
CA PRO A 64 4.79 -7.26 5.74
C PRO A 64 4.16 -8.55 5.19
N VAL A 65 2.84 -8.67 5.21
CA VAL A 65 2.12 -9.80 4.61
C VAL A 65 2.29 -9.78 3.09
N LEU A 66 2.04 -8.66 2.43
CA LEU A 66 2.18 -8.49 0.97
C LEU A 66 3.63 -8.74 0.52
N ARG A 67 4.62 -8.25 1.28
CA ARG A 67 6.04 -8.56 1.04
C ARG A 67 6.30 -10.06 1.14
N LYS A 68 5.74 -10.74 2.16
CA LYS A 68 5.89 -12.20 2.30
C LYS A 68 5.24 -12.98 1.17
N ILE A 69 4.12 -12.50 0.64
CA ILE A 69 3.49 -13.11 -0.53
C ILE A 69 4.46 -13.01 -1.72
N LYS A 70 5.02 -11.82 -1.99
CA LYS A 70 6.01 -11.62 -3.07
C LYS A 70 7.23 -12.52 -2.93
N GLU A 71 7.76 -12.67 -1.72
CA GLU A 71 8.86 -13.61 -1.45
C GLU A 71 8.51 -15.06 -1.81
N LYS A 72 7.27 -15.50 -1.56
CA LYS A 72 6.84 -16.89 -1.76
C LYS A 72 6.43 -17.22 -3.19
N ILE A 73 5.83 -16.26 -3.91
CA ILE A 73 5.27 -16.52 -5.25
C ILE A 73 5.97 -15.75 -6.37
N GLY A 74 6.88 -14.84 -6.05
CA GLY A 74 7.58 -13.98 -7.00
C GLY A 74 6.73 -12.78 -7.42
N THR A 75 6.60 -12.58 -8.72
CA THR A 75 5.87 -11.43 -9.28
C THR A 75 4.37 -11.58 -9.08
N ILE A 76 3.75 -10.53 -8.53
CA ILE A 76 2.31 -10.46 -8.28
C ILE A 76 1.77 -9.23 -9.01
N ASP A 77 0.88 -9.46 -9.96
CA ASP A 77 0.20 -8.36 -10.65
C ASP A 77 -1.10 -7.95 -9.96
N THR A 78 -1.86 -8.92 -9.43
CA THR A 78 -3.23 -8.70 -8.94
C THR A 78 -3.43 -9.26 -7.54
N VAL A 79 -4.07 -8.48 -6.67
CA VAL A 79 -4.46 -8.91 -5.31
C VAL A 79 -5.95 -8.68 -5.09
N TYR A 80 -6.61 -9.72 -4.56
CA TYR A 80 -8.01 -9.66 -4.13
C TYR A 80 -8.08 -9.67 -2.60
N PHE A 81 -8.51 -8.57 -2.02
CA PHE A 81 -8.80 -8.44 -0.60
C PHE A 81 -10.27 -8.79 -0.34
N VAL A 82 -10.50 -9.46 0.78
CA VAL A 82 -11.83 -9.75 1.31
C VAL A 82 -11.79 -9.44 2.81
N SER A 83 -12.62 -8.49 3.24
CA SER A 83 -12.75 -8.09 4.65
C SER A 83 -14.21 -7.76 4.96
N ASP A 84 -14.50 -7.55 6.23
CA ASP A 84 -15.75 -6.92 6.63
C ASP A 84 -15.81 -5.46 6.15
N GLY A 85 -17.01 -4.89 6.18
CA GLY A 85 -17.29 -3.53 5.70
C GLY A 85 -17.44 -2.41 6.76
N PRO A 86 -16.94 -2.48 8.02
CA PRO A 86 -17.08 -1.33 8.93
C PRO A 86 -16.35 -0.12 8.35
N THR A 87 -17.03 1.02 8.33
CA THR A 87 -16.52 2.25 7.72
C THR A 87 -15.44 2.93 8.54
N THR A 88 -15.32 2.58 9.82
CA THR A 88 -14.21 3.04 10.67
C THR A 88 -12.89 2.34 10.32
N GLN A 89 -12.93 1.23 9.58
CA GLN A 89 -11.75 0.40 9.30
C GLN A 89 -11.51 0.24 7.79
N TYR A 90 -12.20 -0.67 7.11
CA TYR A 90 -11.90 -1.04 5.73
C TYR A 90 -12.66 -0.24 4.67
N ARG A 91 -13.94 0.08 4.90
CA ARG A 91 -14.79 0.71 3.89
C ARG A 91 -14.84 2.22 4.06
N ASN A 92 -13.73 2.91 3.73
CA ASN A 92 -13.66 4.36 3.80
C ASN A 92 -12.67 4.99 2.83
N LYS A 93 -12.82 6.31 2.64
CA LYS A 93 -12.04 7.13 1.72
C LYS A 93 -10.51 7.01 1.89
N GLN A 94 -10.02 6.83 3.11
CA GLN A 94 -8.59 6.73 3.39
C GLN A 94 -8.05 5.37 2.95
N ASN A 95 -8.79 4.28 3.21
CA ASN A 95 -8.41 2.95 2.70
C ASN A 95 -8.44 2.93 1.16
N PHE A 96 -9.48 3.51 0.55
CA PHE A 96 -9.62 3.61 -0.90
C PHE A 96 -8.45 4.40 -1.51
N TYR A 97 -8.04 5.48 -0.84
CA TYR A 97 -6.89 6.29 -1.25
C TYR A 97 -5.57 5.49 -1.17
N LEU A 98 -5.31 4.78 -0.07
CA LEU A 98 -4.11 3.96 0.08
C LEU A 98 -4.07 2.79 -0.92
N LEU A 99 -5.22 2.20 -1.24
CA LEU A 99 -5.35 1.21 -2.30
C LEU A 99 -5.08 1.79 -3.70
N CYS A 100 -5.34 3.09 -3.93
CA CYS A 100 -5.01 3.80 -5.17
C CYS A 100 -3.56 4.25 -5.27
N THR A 101 -2.86 4.37 -4.15
CA THR A 101 -1.56 5.05 -4.08
C THR A 101 -0.49 4.09 -3.58
N TYR A 102 -0.44 3.87 -2.26
CA TYR A 102 0.54 3.01 -1.61
C TYR A 102 0.59 1.58 -2.18
N PHE A 103 -0.55 1.01 -2.58
CA PHE A 103 -0.59 -0.32 -3.20
C PHE A 103 0.28 -0.43 -4.47
N PHE A 104 0.39 0.65 -5.25
CA PHE A 104 1.23 0.67 -6.45
C PHE A 104 2.69 0.93 -6.11
N THR A 105 2.99 1.65 -5.02
CA THR A 105 4.37 1.90 -4.57
C THR A 105 5.07 0.63 -4.08
N ILE A 106 4.31 -0.34 -3.59
CA ILE A 106 4.84 -1.67 -3.29
C ILE A 106 4.95 -2.56 -4.52
N GLY A 107 4.67 -2.06 -5.74
CA GLY A 107 4.85 -2.76 -7.01
C GLY A 107 3.75 -3.78 -7.34
N LEU A 108 2.50 -3.48 -7.02
CA LEU A 108 1.32 -4.27 -7.41
C LEU A 108 0.51 -3.47 -8.45
N LYS A 109 -0.14 -4.14 -9.41
CA LYS A 109 -0.77 -3.47 -10.56
C LYS A 109 -2.29 -3.37 -10.46
N VAL A 110 -2.95 -4.35 -9.87
CA VAL A 110 -4.42 -4.38 -9.79
C VAL A 110 -4.84 -4.77 -8.39
N GLY A 111 -5.42 -3.81 -7.67
CA GLY A 111 -6.04 -4.03 -6.36
C GLY A 111 -7.54 -4.23 -6.53
N ASN A 112 -8.10 -5.26 -5.92
CA ASN A 112 -9.55 -5.47 -5.85
C ASN A 112 -9.94 -5.74 -4.41
N TRP A 113 -10.79 -4.92 -3.82
CA TRP A 113 -11.25 -5.10 -2.45
C TRP A 113 -12.74 -5.42 -2.44
N ASN A 114 -13.11 -6.46 -1.70
CA ASN A 114 -14.49 -6.88 -1.56
C ASN A 114 -14.89 -6.78 -0.09
N PHE A 115 -16.01 -6.10 0.16
CA PHE A 115 -16.56 -5.91 1.49
C PHE A 115 -17.69 -6.90 1.69
N LEU A 116 -17.61 -7.65 2.79
CA LEU A 116 -18.70 -8.48 3.28
C LEU A 116 -19.79 -7.58 3.89
N GLU A 117 -21.04 -8.00 3.78
CA GLU A 117 -22.20 -7.29 4.34
C GLU A 117 -22.19 -7.38 5.88
N ALA A 118 -23.05 -6.61 6.56
CA ALA A 118 -23.11 -6.66 8.02
C ALA A 118 -23.76 -7.96 8.53
N GLY A 119 -23.37 -8.43 9.72
CA GLY A 119 -24.02 -9.59 10.36
C GLY A 119 -23.63 -10.95 9.76
N HIS A 120 -22.43 -11.03 9.18
CA HIS A 120 -21.91 -12.25 8.58
C HIS A 120 -21.39 -13.17 9.68
N GLY A 121 -21.51 -14.48 9.47
CA GLY A 121 -21.01 -15.47 10.42
C GLY A 121 -19.49 -15.36 10.58
N LYS A 122 -18.97 -15.94 11.66
CA LYS A 122 -17.53 -15.97 11.95
C LYS A 122 -16.74 -16.57 10.77
N GLY A 123 -15.69 -15.88 10.37
CA GLY A 123 -14.84 -16.24 9.25
C GLY A 123 -13.59 -17.01 9.66
N ALA A 124 -12.78 -17.37 8.66
CA ALA A 124 -11.52 -18.06 8.88
C ALA A 124 -10.47 -17.18 9.61
N ALA A 125 -10.55 -15.85 9.48
CA ALA A 125 -9.74 -14.91 10.24
C ALA A 125 -10.01 -15.03 11.75
N ASP A 126 -11.28 -15.08 12.17
CA ASP A 126 -11.65 -15.28 13.57
C ASP A 126 -11.11 -16.58 14.15
N GLY A 127 -11.13 -17.65 13.35
CA GLY A 127 -10.55 -18.94 13.72
C GLY A 127 -9.06 -18.86 14.01
N ILE A 128 -8.31 -18.11 13.20
CA ILE A 128 -6.88 -17.86 13.41
C ILE A 128 -6.66 -17.02 14.66
N GLY A 129 -7.41 -15.92 14.82
CA GLY A 129 -7.36 -15.08 16.01
C GLY A 129 -7.61 -15.87 17.30
N ALA A 130 -8.63 -16.71 17.30
CA ALA A 130 -8.91 -17.60 18.43
C ALA A 130 -7.78 -18.62 18.68
N ALA A 131 -7.20 -19.20 17.62
CA ALA A 131 -6.12 -20.19 17.75
C ALA A 131 -4.84 -19.59 18.35
N VAL A 132 -4.42 -18.41 17.89
CA VAL A 132 -3.22 -17.74 18.43
C VAL A 132 -3.42 -17.30 19.88
N LYS A 133 -4.60 -16.74 20.22
CA LYS A 133 -4.90 -16.35 21.60
C LYS A 133 -4.93 -17.53 22.56
N ARG A 134 -5.61 -18.62 22.20
CA ARG A 134 -5.65 -19.85 23.02
C ARG A 134 -4.26 -20.44 23.22
N THR A 135 -3.39 -20.34 22.21
CA THR A 135 -2.00 -20.80 22.31
C THR A 135 -1.24 -19.95 23.33
N ALA A 136 -1.35 -18.62 23.24
CA ALA A 136 -0.74 -17.71 24.22
C ALA A 136 -1.28 -17.95 25.65
N ASP A 137 -2.60 -18.04 25.81
CA ASP A 137 -3.23 -18.32 27.12
C ASP A 137 -2.72 -19.63 27.74
N ARG A 138 -2.55 -20.69 26.93
CA ARG A 138 -2.00 -21.97 27.39
C ARG A 138 -0.55 -21.84 27.84
N VAL A 139 0.25 -21.06 27.14
CA VAL A 139 1.67 -20.85 27.49
C VAL A 139 1.80 -20.02 28.77
N ILE A 140 0.92 -19.02 28.94
CA ILE A 140 0.84 -18.23 30.17
C ILE A 140 0.49 -19.12 31.38
N ALA A 141 -0.50 -19.99 31.21
CA ALA A 141 -0.87 -20.97 32.23
C ALA A 141 0.26 -21.95 32.62
N ASN A 142 1.31 -22.05 31.80
CA ASN A 142 2.47 -22.91 32.02
C ASN A 142 3.71 -22.18 32.57
N GLY A 143 3.62 -20.92 33.01
CA GLY A 143 4.76 -20.24 33.64
C GLY A 143 5.34 -19.04 32.92
N GLN A 144 4.81 -18.65 31.76
CA GLN A 144 5.41 -17.59 30.93
C GLN A 144 4.60 -16.30 30.95
N ASP A 145 5.29 -15.17 30.91
CA ASP A 145 4.64 -13.86 30.85
C ASP A 145 4.49 -13.40 29.40
N VAL A 146 3.36 -12.75 29.10
CA VAL A 146 3.14 -12.05 27.84
C VAL A 146 2.74 -10.62 28.16
N THR A 147 3.66 -9.69 27.92
CA THR A 147 3.57 -8.31 28.38
C THR A 147 3.35 -7.31 27.25
N ASP A 148 3.67 -7.68 26.01
CA ASP A 148 3.66 -6.82 24.82
C ASP A 148 3.57 -7.64 23.52
N ALA A 149 3.59 -6.97 22.37
CA ALA A 149 3.52 -7.62 21.06
C ALA A 149 4.72 -8.53 20.78
N LYS A 150 5.91 -8.17 21.26
CA LYS A 150 7.16 -8.90 21.05
C LYS A 150 7.16 -10.22 21.82
N SER A 151 6.84 -10.19 23.11
CA SER A 151 6.68 -11.36 23.95
C SER A 151 5.56 -12.28 23.45
N PHE A 152 4.42 -11.72 23.01
CA PHE A 152 3.34 -12.52 22.40
C PHE A 152 3.82 -13.26 21.14
N ARG A 153 4.53 -12.57 20.24
CA ARG A 153 5.12 -13.20 19.04
C ARG A 153 6.12 -14.29 19.41
N GLN A 154 7.00 -14.02 20.38
CA GLN A 154 8.03 -14.97 20.82
C GLN A 154 7.41 -16.26 21.35
N VAL A 155 6.43 -16.15 22.25
CA VAL A 155 5.70 -17.28 22.82
C VAL A 155 5.05 -18.15 21.75
N LEU A 156 4.47 -17.53 20.72
CA LEU A 156 3.84 -18.26 19.61
C LEU A 156 4.86 -18.98 18.71
N ASN A 157 6.01 -18.34 18.45
CA ASN A 157 7.11 -18.98 17.72
C ASN A 157 7.64 -20.20 18.48
N ASP A 158 7.88 -20.05 19.79
CA ASP A 158 8.39 -21.14 20.64
C ASP A 158 7.38 -22.29 20.79
N SER A 159 6.10 -22.00 20.58
CA SER A 159 5.02 -22.98 20.52
C SER A 159 4.89 -23.70 19.16
N ASN A 160 5.79 -23.43 18.20
CA ASN A 160 5.76 -23.99 16.84
C ASN A 160 4.43 -23.76 16.11
N THR A 161 3.85 -22.56 16.22
CA THR A 161 2.63 -22.22 15.48
C THR A 161 2.85 -22.32 13.97
N SER A 162 1.85 -22.83 13.24
CA SER A 162 1.87 -22.83 11.77
C SER A 162 1.48 -21.48 11.17
N VAL A 163 0.99 -20.54 11.99
CA VAL A 163 0.57 -19.21 11.58
C VAL A 163 1.79 -18.33 11.35
N GLN A 164 1.88 -17.66 10.19
CA GLN A 164 2.95 -16.71 9.91
C GLN A 164 2.77 -15.45 10.78
N LEU A 165 3.76 -15.12 11.58
CA LEU A 165 3.71 -14.00 12.51
C LEU A 165 4.49 -12.80 11.99
N PHE A 166 3.86 -11.64 12.04
CA PHE A 166 4.48 -10.37 11.67
C PHE A 166 4.38 -9.40 12.85
N LEU A 167 5.45 -8.67 13.13
CA LEU A 167 5.42 -7.59 14.11
C LEU A 167 5.28 -6.27 13.36
N VAL A 168 4.46 -5.38 13.90
CA VAL A 168 4.22 -4.03 13.39
C VAL A 168 4.40 -3.07 14.55
N GLU A 169 5.30 -2.12 14.40
CA GLU A 169 5.60 -1.12 15.43
C GLU A 169 4.77 0.15 15.20
N ASP A 170 4.72 1.05 16.18
CA ASP A 170 3.99 2.31 16.04
C ASP A 170 4.54 3.17 14.90
N GLU A 171 5.86 3.11 14.65
CA GLU A 171 6.50 3.84 13.56
C GLU A 171 6.02 3.39 12.17
N ASP A 172 5.64 2.12 12.01
CA ASP A 172 5.08 1.60 10.75
C ASP A 172 3.70 2.22 10.49
N VAL A 173 2.88 2.34 11.55
CA VAL A 173 1.55 2.96 11.48
C VAL A 173 1.67 4.46 11.22
N ASP A 174 2.60 5.13 11.89
CA ASP A 174 2.88 6.55 11.70
C ASP A 174 3.41 6.85 10.29
N ALA A 175 4.24 5.97 9.73
CA ALA A 175 4.69 6.08 8.35
C ALA A 175 3.50 6.03 7.38
N MET A 176 2.53 5.13 7.60
CA MET A 176 1.30 5.08 6.79
C MET A 176 0.41 6.30 6.97
N ASN A 177 0.27 6.80 8.20
CA ASN A 177 -0.52 8.01 8.47
C ASN A 177 0.01 9.21 7.68
N LYS A 178 1.34 9.37 7.58
CA LYS A 178 1.98 10.45 6.81
C LYS A 178 1.70 10.39 5.31
N LEU A 179 1.30 9.24 4.77
CA LEU A 179 0.93 9.10 3.35
C LEU A 179 -0.50 9.55 3.06
N ILE A 180 -1.35 9.63 4.08
CA ILE A 180 -2.76 9.99 3.94
C ILE A 180 -2.89 11.52 4.03
N PRO A 181 -3.46 12.20 3.03
CA PRO A 181 -3.72 13.64 3.11
C PRO A 181 -4.73 13.99 4.21
N ASP A 182 -4.52 15.13 4.87
CA ASP A 182 -5.41 15.63 5.93
C ASP A 182 -6.85 15.83 5.44
N SER A 183 -7.01 16.19 4.17
CA SER A 183 -8.31 16.39 3.53
C SER A 183 -8.46 15.49 2.31
N LEU A 184 -9.32 14.48 2.44
CA LEU A 184 -9.77 13.64 1.33
C LEU A 184 -11.26 13.85 1.08
N LYS A 185 -11.63 14.03 -0.19
CA LYS A 185 -13.02 14.01 -0.64
C LYS A 185 -13.65 12.64 -0.35
N PRO A 186 -14.79 12.57 0.35
CA PRO A 186 -15.51 11.32 0.53
C PRO A 186 -16.05 10.79 -0.81
N ILE A 187 -16.00 9.48 -1.00
CA ILE A 187 -16.64 8.84 -2.16
C ILE A 187 -18.15 8.75 -1.92
N PRO A 188 -18.99 9.27 -2.83
CA PRO A 188 -20.44 9.18 -2.69
C PRO A 188 -20.91 7.74 -2.49
N GLN A 189 -21.91 7.54 -1.62
CA GLN A 189 -22.51 6.23 -1.37
C GLN A 189 -21.52 5.16 -0.89
N THR A 190 -20.44 5.55 -0.19
CA THR A 190 -19.43 4.62 0.38
C THR A 190 -20.06 3.41 1.10
N MET A 191 -21.14 3.60 1.86
CA MET A 191 -21.85 2.53 2.58
C MET A 191 -22.45 1.44 1.69
N LYS A 192 -22.68 1.72 0.40
CA LYS A 192 -23.26 0.77 -0.55
C LYS A 192 -22.21 0.05 -1.39
N ILE A 193 -20.93 0.43 -1.26
CA ILE A 193 -19.84 -0.18 -2.00
C ILE A 193 -19.57 -1.58 -1.43
N HIS A 194 -19.64 -2.59 -2.29
CA HIS A 194 -19.31 -3.98 -1.98
C HIS A 194 -18.06 -4.47 -2.69
N GLN A 195 -17.69 -3.80 -3.78
CA GLN A 195 -16.44 -4.05 -4.45
C GLN A 195 -15.85 -2.75 -4.97
N GLU A 196 -14.54 -2.62 -4.79
CA GLU A 196 -13.72 -1.63 -5.44
C GLU A 196 -12.56 -2.29 -6.19
N GLN A 197 -12.18 -1.69 -7.31
CA GLN A 197 -11.08 -2.11 -8.16
C GLN A 197 -10.27 -0.88 -8.56
N HIS A 198 -8.95 -1.04 -8.55
CA HIS A 198 -8.03 0.07 -8.77
C HIS A 198 -6.98 -0.29 -9.82
N ASN A 199 -6.89 0.60 -10.79
CA ASN A 199 -5.80 0.71 -11.76
C ASN A 199 -5.62 2.21 -12.05
N LEU A 200 -5.12 2.97 -11.07
CA LEU A 200 -5.01 4.45 -11.03
C LEU A 200 -6.32 5.25 -10.83
N ILE A 201 -7.48 4.64 -11.05
CA ILE A 201 -8.81 5.23 -10.77
C ILE A 201 -9.57 4.31 -9.82
N VAL A 202 -10.37 4.86 -8.91
CA VAL A 202 -11.29 4.08 -8.07
C VAL A 202 -12.49 3.69 -8.91
N GLN A 203 -12.65 2.39 -9.18
CA GLN A 203 -13.88 1.85 -9.75
C GLN A 203 -14.64 1.11 -8.65
N SER A 204 -15.84 1.56 -8.32
CA SER A 204 -16.65 0.98 -7.25
C SER A 204 -18.00 0.50 -7.77
N ARG A 205 -18.58 -0.49 -7.10
CA ARG A 205 -19.92 -1.02 -7.42
C ARG A 205 -20.63 -1.54 -6.18
N HIS A 206 -21.96 -1.63 -6.29
CA HIS A 206 -22.81 -2.11 -5.20
C HIS A 206 -22.91 -3.63 -5.12
N VAL A 207 -22.46 -4.37 -6.14
CA VAL A 207 -22.47 -5.84 -6.14
C VAL A 207 -21.17 -6.35 -6.72
N SER A 208 -20.44 -7.18 -5.97
CA SER A 208 -19.16 -7.73 -6.42
C SER A 208 -19.32 -8.56 -7.69
N CYS A 209 -18.45 -8.31 -8.68
CA CYS A 209 -18.43 -9.05 -9.92
C CYS A 209 -17.02 -9.57 -10.23
N PHE A 210 -16.97 -10.73 -10.86
CA PHE A 210 -15.75 -11.48 -11.12
C PHE A 210 -15.73 -12.14 -12.50
N CYS A 211 -16.63 -11.74 -13.41
CA CYS A 211 -16.83 -12.40 -14.70
C CYS A 211 -15.68 -12.17 -15.70
N LYS A 212 -14.88 -11.12 -15.52
CA LYS A 212 -13.74 -10.77 -16.40
C LYS A 212 -12.39 -10.72 -15.66
N LYS A 213 -12.24 -11.37 -14.51
CA LYS A 213 -10.97 -11.33 -13.73
C LYS A 213 -9.73 -11.60 -14.61
N PRO A 214 -8.65 -10.80 -14.51
CA PRO A 214 -8.45 -9.64 -13.62
C PRO A 214 -8.96 -8.30 -14.19
N GLU A 215 -9.46 -8.29 -15.41
CA GLU A 215 -9.93 -7.10 -16.12
C GLU A 215 -11.22 -6.53 -15.51
N PRO A 216 -11.42 -5.20 -15.59
CA PRO A 216 -12.67 -4.59 -15.16
C PRO A 216 -13.85 -5.00 -16.06
N CYS A 217 -15.05 -4.96 -15.50
CA CYS A 217 -16.30 -5.20 -16.22
C CYS A 217 -17.38 -4.19 -15.85
N ASP A 218 -18.32 -3.95 -16.76
CA ASP A 218 -19.40 -2.96 -16.60
C ASP A 218 -20.61 -3.49 -15.81
N CYS A 219 -20.53 -4.72 -15.29
CA CYS A 219 -21.63 -5.33 -14.55
C CYS A 219 -22.02 -4.54 -13.29
N PHE A 220 -23.31 -4.44 -13.02
CA PHE A 220 -23.88 -3.82 -11.82
C PHE A 220 -23.58 -2.32 -11.65
N GLY A 221 -23.38 -1.58 -12.73
CA GLY A 221 -23.33 -0.12 -12.72
C GLY A 221 -22.11 0.44 -11.99
N VAL A 222 -20.93 0.31 -12.63
CA VAL A 222 -19.67 0.82 -12.09
C VAL A 222 -19.70 2.34 -11.96
N SER A 223 -19.27 2.84 -10.80
CA SER A 223 -19.05 4.27 -10.55
C SER A 223 -17.55 4.53 -10.46
N GLU A 224 -17.09 5.55 -11.17
CA GLU A 224 -15.68 5.96 -11.17
C GLU A 224 -15.48 7.18 -10.27
N PHE A 225 -14.38 7.18 -9.52
CA PHE A 225 -13.98 8.28 -8.68
C PHE A 225 -12.47 8.47 -8.75
N GLN A 226 -12.05 9.73 -8.82
CA GLN A 226 -10.65 10.11 -8.79
C GLN A 226 -10.43 11.02 -7.58
N PHE A 227 -9.47 10.66 -6.73
CA PHE A 227 -9.03 11.57 -5.68
C PHE A 227 -8.34 12.77 -6.32
N ASP A 228 -8.74 13.98 -5.92
CA ASP A 228 -7.99 15.19 -6.29
C ASP A 228 -6.55 15.02 -5.79
N LYS A 229 -5.58 15.33 -6.64
CA LYS A 229 -4.16 15.42 -6.24
C LYS A 229 -3.95 16.67 -5.36
N SER A 230 -4.58 16.76 -4.20
CA SER A 230 -4.32 17.82 -3.22
C SER A 230 -3.16 17.39 -2.32
N ASN A 231 -1.96 17.91 -2.61
CA ASN A 231 -0.73 17.83 -1.79
C ASN A 231 -0.30 16.44 -1.32
N ALA A 232 -0.68 15.39 -2.04
CA ALA A 232 0.09 14.16 -2.04
C ALA A 232 1.30 14.42 -2.93
N THR A 233 2.49 14.49 -2.34
CA THR A 233 3.77 14.36 -3.05
C THR A 233 3.59 13.30 -4.14
N ASN A 234 3.76 13.70 -5.40
CA ASN A 234 3.77 12.80 -6.54
C ASN A 234 4.90 11.78 -6.32
N ILE A 235 4.57 10.66 -5.67
CA ILE A 235 5.33 9.43 -5.82
C ILE A 235 4.62 8.69 -6.95
N GLN A 236 4.92 9.08 -8.19
CA GLN A 236 4.88 8.11 -9.27
C GLN A 236 6.01 7.12 -8.97
N SER A 237 5.69 6.05 -8.27
CA SER A 237 6.61 4.94 -8.03
C SER A 237 6.68 4.07 -9.29
N ASP A 238 7.33 4.57 -10.32
CA ASP A 238 8.32 3.70 -10.95
C ASP A 238 9.44 3.62 -9.92
N SER A 239 9.62 2.49 -9.25
CA SER A 239 10.78 2.31 -8.39
C SER A 239 12.02 2.50 -9.26
N LEU A 240 12.68 3.65 -9.13
CA LEU A 240 13.98 3.94 -9.71
C LEU A 240 14.98 3.00 -9.04
N ASP A 241 15.12 1.80 -9.58
CA ASP A 241 16.22 0.91 -9.27
C ASP A 241 17.30 1.02 -10.35
N GLN A 242 18.45 0.38 -10.17
CA GLN A 242 19.53 0.40 -11.16
C GLN A 242 19.09 -0.09 -12.56
N SER A 243 17.91 -0.72 -12.72
CA SER A 243 17.42 -1.21 -14.01
C SER A 243 16.91 -0.11 -14.96
N VAL A 244 16.75 1.13 -14.48
CA VAL A 244 16.32 2.25 -15.32
C VAL A 244 17.48 3.13 -15.81
N ILE A 245 18.72 2.84 -15.40
CA ILE A 245 19.91 3.53 -15.93
C ILE A 245 19.94 3.34 -17.45
N GLY A 246 20.14 4.44 -18.18
CA GLY A 246 20.09 4.50 -19.64
C GLY A 246 18.69 4.65 -20.24
N LYS A 247 17.61 4.63 -19.44
CA LYS A 247 16.25 4.92 -19.93
C LYS A 247 15.98 6.43 -19.96
N TRP A 248 15.02 6.80 -20.81
CA TRP A 248 14.55 8.18 -20.90
C TRP A 248 13.53 8.50 -19.82
N CYS A 249 13.62 9.69 -19.27
CA CYS A 249 12.70 10.19 -18.25
C CYS A 249 12.36 11.66 -18.48
N ILE A 250 11.40 12.14 -17.68
CA ILE A 250 11.17 13.56 -17.48
C ILE A 250 11.37 13.86 -15.99
N VAL A 251 12.21 14.85 -15.72
CA VAL A 251 12.43 15.42 -14.40
C VAL A 251 11.94 16.86 -14.37
N THR A 252 11.71 17.40 -13.18
CA THR A 252 11.28 18.80 -13.00
C THR A 252 12.27 19.61 -12.18
N TYR A 253 12.49 20.85 -12.61
CA TYR A 253 13.23 21.85 -11.86
C TYR A 253 12.49 23.19 -11.98
N ASP A 254 12.27 23.88 -10.86
CA ASP A 254 11.44 25.11 -10.80
C ASP A 254 10.09 24.97 -11.54
N ASN A 255 9.39 23.85 -11.32
CA ASN A 255 8.12 23.50 -11.97
C ASN A 255 8.17 23.44 -13.51
N LYS A 256 9.37 23.33 -14.10
CA LYS A 256 9.55 23.14 -15.54
C LYS A 256 9.99 21.70 -15.82
N PRO A 257 9.33 20.99 -16.75
CA PRO A 257 9.73 19.65 -17.16
C PRO A 257 10.91 19.66 -18.13
N TYR A 258 11.87 18.78 -17.87
CA TYR A 258 13.07 18.54 -18.66
C TYR A 258 13.18 17.05 -18.99
N PRO A 259 13.07 16.66 -20.27
CA PRO A 259 13.33 15.30 -20.70
C PRO A 259 14.82 15.01 -20.72
N GLY A 260 15.23 13.83 -20.29
CA GLY A 260 16.64 13.44 -20.19
C GLY A 260 16.85 11.93 -20.13
N ILE A 261 18.10 11.53 -19.96
CA ILE A 261 18.52 10.13 -19.82
C ILE A 261 19.11 9.95 -18.42
N ILE A 262 18.65 8.91 -17.72
CA ILE A 262 19.17 8.56 -16.39
C ILE A 262 20.58 8.00 -16.54
N GLN A 263 21.56 8.62 -15.88
CA GLN A 263 22.96 8.20 -15.90
C GLN A 263 23.30 7.34 -14.68
N ASP A 264 22.77 7.69 -13.52
CA ASP A 264 23.00 6.95 -12.26
C ASP A 264 21.85 7.13 -11.28
N ILE A 265 21.75 6.24 -10.29
CA ILE A 265 20.74 6.27 -9.23
C ILE A 265 21.39 5.95 -7.88
N ASP A 266 21.05 6.77 -6.90
CA ASP A 266 21.33 6.54 -5.48
C ASP A 266 20.01 6.36 -4.70
N ALA A 267 20.09 6.19 -3.37
CA ALA A 267 18.95 5.87 -2.52
C ALA A 267 17.77 6.86 -2.64
N ASN A 268 18.04 8.15 -2.85
CA ASN A 268 17.02 9.21 -2.88
C ASN A 268 17.12 10.17 -4.08
N GLU A 269 18.14 10.01 -4.92
CA GLU A 269 18.43 10.92 -6.03
C GLU A 269 18.77 10.13 -7.29
N CYS A 270 18.51 10.73 -8.45
CA CYS A 270 18.90 10.20 -9.74
C CYS A 270 19.68 11.26 -10.53
N GLU A 271 20.79 10.85 -11.13
CA GLU A 271 21.57 11.70 -12.03
C GLU A 271 21.00 11.62 -13.43
N VAL A 272 20.66 12.76 -14.01
CA VAL A 272 20.01 12.81 -15.33
C VAL A 272 20.75 13.80 -16.23
N GLU A 273 21.11 13.36 -17.42
CA GLU A 273 21.55 14.23 -18.51
C GLU A 273 20.31 14.79 -19.22
N VAL A 274 20.08 16.10 -19.12
CA VAL A 274 18.81 16.73 -19.54
C VAL A 274 18.91 17.54 -20.83
N MET A 275 17.83 17.54 -21.59
CA MET A 275 17.63 18.45 -22.73
C MET A 275 16.95 19.75 -22.28
N HIS A 276 17.32 20.85 -22.94
CA HIS A 276 16.73 22.17 -22.68
C HIS A 276 15.53 22.42 -23.57
N ARG A 277 14.54 23.14 -23.03
CA ARG A 277 13.30 23.49 -23.74
C ARG A 277 13.49 24.78 -24.54
N ILE A 278 13.09 24.77 -25.81
CA ILE A 278 13.08 25.94 -26.70
C ILE A 278 11.67 26.28 -27.23
N GLY A 279 10.71 25.37 -27.08
CA GLY A 279 9.33 25.56 -27.50
C GLY A 279 8.36 24.69 -26.70
N GLU A 280 7.10 24.61 -27.14
CA GLU A 280 6.05 23.98 -26.35
C GLU A 280 6.34 22.51 -26.04
N ASN A 281 6.68 21.71 -27.06
CA ASN A 281 7.11 20.31 -26.97
C ASN A 281 8.40 20.13 -27.78
N ARG A 282 9.37 21.03 -27.58
CA ARG A 282 10.58 21.08 -28.41
C ARG A 282 11.82 21.28 -27.56
N PHE A 283 12.75 20.34 -27.69
CA PHE A 283 13.93 20.24 -26.84
C PHE A 283 15.20 20.09 -27.66
N TYR A 284 16.34 20.41 -27.06
CA TYR A 284 17.65 20.23 -27.67
C TYR A 284 18.68 19.87 -26.58
N TRP A 285 19.72 19.13 -26.97
CA TRP A 285 20.87 18.91 -26.11
C TRP A 285 21.72 20.18 -26.02
N PRO A 286 22.03 20.68 -24.81
CA PRO A 286 22.91 21.84 -24.65
C PRO A 286 24.33 21.52 -25.16
N MET A 287 25.07 22.57 -25.52
CA MET A 287 26.43 22.41 -26.09
C MET A 287 27.44 21.89 -25.06
N VAL A 288 27.23 22.23 -23.78
CA VAL A 288 27.88 21.61 -22.63
C VAL A 288 26.85 20.67 -22.02
N GLN A 289 27.23 19.41 -21.78
CA GLN A 289 26.31 18.43 -21.18
C GLN A 289 25.83 18.95 -19.82
N ASP A 290 24.52 18.89 -19.62
CA ASP A 290 23.87 19.32 -18.40
C ASP A 290 23.43 18.07 -17.65
N ILE A 291 24.28 17.64 -16.72
CA ILE A 291 24.13 16.42 -15.92
C ILE A 291 23.96 16.85 -14.48
N VAL A 292 22.80 16.55 -13.90
CA VAL A 292 22.42 17.04 -12.57
C VAL A 292 21.76 15.93 -11.77
N TRP A 293 22.01 15.92 -10.46
CA TRP A 293 21.32 15.07 -9.51
C TRP A 293 19.97 15.68 -9.13
N TYR A 294 18.90 14.91 -9.38
CA TYR A 294 17.52 15.26 -9.04
C TYR A 294 17.04 14.35 -7.93
N HIS A 295 16.50 14.94 -6.86
CA HIS A 295 15.77 14.18 -5.86
C HIS A 295 14.62 13.39 -6.49
N HIS A 296 14.32 12.19 -6.00
CA HIS A 296 13.26 11.34 -6.57
C HIS A 296 11.87 12.02 -6.61
N SER A 297 11.62 13.02 -5.75
CA SER A 297 10.40 13.85 -5.81
C SER A 297 10.29 14.70 -7.06
N ASN A 298 11.41 14.98 -7.74
CA ASN A 298 11.49 15.75 -8.97
C ASN A 298 11.39 14.85 -10.21
N PHE A 299 11.34 13.52 -10.02
CA PHE A 299 11.09 12.59 -11.11
C PHE A 299 9.61 12.60 -11.46
N VAL A 300 9.29 12.81 -12.74
CA VAL A 300 7.90 12.82 -13.21
C VAL A 300 7.51 11.45 -13.70
N THR A 301 8.18 10.93 -14.74
CA THR A 301 7.79 9.68 -15.40
C THR A 301 8.88 9.18 -16.34
N LEU A 302 8.90 7.86 -16.62
CA LEU A 302 9.67 7.29 -17.72
C LEU A 302 8.97 7.56 -19.06
N ILE A 303 9.77 7.78 -20.11
CA ILE A 303 9.26 7.99 -21.47
C ILE A 303 10.03 7.12 -22.47
N ASP A 304 9.46 6.92 -23.64
CA ASP A 304 10.21 6.42 -24.79
C ASP A 304 11.14 7.50 -25.33
N SER A 305 12.17 7.08 -26.08
CA SER A 305 13.14 8.00 -26.67
C SER A 305 12.43 9.09 -27.51
N PRO A 306 12.67 10.38 -27.25
CA PRO A 306 12.10 11.48 -28.01
C PRO A 306 12.39 11.40 -29.51
N THR A 307 11.40 11.77 -30.33
CA THR A 307 11.53 11.74 -31.79
C THR A 307 12.30 12.96 -32.26
N LYS A 308 13.30 12.76 -33.11
CA LYS A 308 14.07 13.86 -33.71
C LYS A 308 13.24 14.55 -34.81
N VAL A 309 12.99 15.84 -34.69
CA VAL A 309 12.12 16.64 -35.59
C VAL A 309 12.87 17.69 -36.41
N GLY A 310 14.19 17.63 -36.42
CA GLY A 310 15.06 18.52 -37.17
C GLY A 310 16.53 18.15 -36.96
N SER A 311 17.45 19.06 -37.27
CA SER A 311 18.89 18.80 -37.09
C SER A 311 19.29 18.69 -35.61
N ARG A 312 18.74 19.57 -34.76
CA ARG A 312 19.11 19.70 -33.34
C ARG A 312 17.95 19.54 -32.35
N HIS A 313 16.73 19.31 -32.83
CA HIS A 313 15.53 19.35 -32.00
C HIS A 313 14.85 17.99 -31.87
N TYR A 314 14.27 17.76 -30.70
CA TYR A 314 13.56 16.55 -30.30
C TYR A 314 12.17 16.90 -29.77
N GLU A 315 11.23 15.98 -29.92
CA GLU A 315 9.87 16.07 -29.38
C GLU A 315 9.53 14.81 -28.60
N VAL A 316 8.93 14.99 -27.43
CA VAL A 316 8.33 13.89 -26.66
C VAL A 316 7.00 13.51 -27.31
N ASP A 317 6.56 12.26 -27.18
CA ASP A 317 5.23 11.86 -27.68
C ASP A 317 4.14 12.84 -27.19
N LYS A 318 3.27 13.28 -28.11
CA LYS A 318 2.31 14.35 -27.84
C LYS A 318 1.30 13.98 -26.75
N LYS A 319 0.93 12.70 -26.63
CA LYS A 319 0.00 12.25 -25.57
C LYS A 319 0.69 12.24 -24.23
N VAL A 320 1.94 11.75 -24.18
CA VAL A 320 2.78 11.78 -22.97
C VAL A 320 3.03 13.23 -22.54
N TRP A 321 3.41 14.10 -23.48
CA TRP A 321 3.66 15.50 -23.18
C TRP A 321 2.43 16.26 -22.70
N LYS A 322 1.25 15.97 -23.27
CA LYS A 322 -0.02 16.52 -22.77
C LYS A 322 -0.28 16.08 -21.33
N ARG A 323 -0.10 14.80 -21.01
CA ARG A 323 -0.24 14.27 -19.65
C ARG A 323 0.70 14.96 -18.67
N VAL A 324 1.97 15.13 -19.04
CA VAL A 324 2.98 15.81 -18.20
C VAL A 324 2.59 17.26 -17.91
N LYS A 325 2.08 17.98 -18.91
CA LYS A 325 1.59 19.35 -18.72
C LYS A 325 0.36 19.41 -17.82
N ASP A 326 -0.60 18.51 -18.03
CA ASP A 326 -1.78 18.39 -17.18
C ASP A 326 -1.39 18.05 -15.72
N ASP A 327 -0.38 17.19 -15.52
CA ASP A 327 0.15 16.80 -14.21
C ASP A 327 0.91 17.91 -13.49
N LEU A 328 1.57 18.81 -14.23
CA LEU A 328 2.34 19.94 -13.71
C LEU A 328 1.54 21.26 -13.67
N GLY A 329 0.34 21.29 -14.23
CA GLY A 329 -0.53 22.47 -14.26
C GLY A 329 0.00 23.62 -15.14
N ILE A 330 0.66 23.30 -16.26
CA ILE A 330 1.37 24.27 -17.14
C ILE A 330 0.89 24.29 -18.59
#